data_AF-A0AAU7PVP6-F1
#
_entry.id   AF-A0AAU7PVP6-F1
#
_cell.length_a   1.000
_cell.length_b   1.000
_cell.length_c   1.000
_cell.angle_alpha   90.00
_cell.angle_beta   90.00
_cell.angle_gamma   90.00
#
_symmetry.space_group_name_H-M   'P 1'
#
loop_
_entity.id
_entity.type
_entity.pdbx_description
1 polymer ?
#
loop_
_entity_poly.entity_id
_entity_poly.type
_entity_poly.pdbx_seq_one_letter_code
_entity_poly.pdbx_strand_id
1 'polypeptide(L)' 'MRKSFYTWLMTERNPKSKAPKAILADLVFHETNFPKHTDDFDEVSRYLEEHADFSFNLSDFDAIWEEYQAH' A
#
# COMPACT_ATOMS: atom_id res chain seq x y z
N MET A 1 18.99 -3.18 4.46
CA MET A 1 17.72 -3.94 4.45
C MET A 1 16.64 -2.97 4.05
N ARG A 2 16.05 -3.13 2.85
CA ARG A 2 14.91 -2.30 2.44
C ARG A 2 13.74 -2.64 3.36
N LYS A 3 13.02 -1.64 3.86
CA LYS A 3 11.84 -1.89 4.68
C LYS A 3 10.76 -2.46 3.76
N SER A 4 9.95 -3.39 4.23
CA SER A 4 8.81 -3.87 3.43
C SER A 4 7.89 -2.71 3.07
N PHE A 5 7.19 -2.83 1.94
CA PHE A 5 6.24 -1.81 1.48
C PHE A 5 5.23 -1.47 2.57
N TYR A 6 4.72 -2.49 3.28
CA TYR A 6 3.82 -2.30 4.42
C TYR A 6 4.43 -1.42 5.52
N THR A 7 5.68 -1.69 5.91
CA THR A 7 6.33 -0.94 7.00
C THR A 7 6.49 0.53 6.65
N TRP A 8 6.84 0.82 5.40
CA TRP A 8 6.91 2.19 4.89
C TRP A 8 5.51 2.82 4.78
N LEU A 9 4.54 2.10 4.24
CA LEU A 9 3.17 2.60 4.09
C LEU A 9 2.54 2.96 5.45
N MET A 10 2.85 2.23 6.52
CA MET A 10 2.41 2.55 7.88
C MET A 10 2.97 3.88 8.40
N THR A 11 4.12 4.37 7.91
CA THR A 11 4.64 5.69 8.32
C THR A 11 3.86 6.83 7.67
N GLU A 12 3.27 6.57 6.51
CA GLU A 12 2.42 7.51 5.76
C GLU A 12 0.96 7.50 6.24
N ARG A 13 0.60 6.62 7.18
CA ARG A 13 -0.76 6.49 7.68
C ARG A 13 -1.20 7.76 8.39
N ASN A 14 -2.17 8.46 7.80
CA ASN A 14 -2.74 9.67 8.38
C ASN A 14 -4.27 9.69 8.20
N PRO A 15 -5.05 9.37 9.25
CA PRO A 15 -6.51 9.30 9.16
C PRO A 15 -7.18 10.66 8.89
N LYS A 16 -6.45 11.78 9.01
CA LYS A 16 -6.94 13.11 8.65
C LYS A 16 -6.59 13.52 7.22
N SER A 17 -5.71 12.77 6.56
CA SER A 17 -5.29 13.03 5.18
C SER A 17 -6.24 12.34 4.20
N LYS A 18 -6.50 13.00 3.08
CA LYS A 18 -7.21 12.40 1.93
C LYS A 18 -6.25 11.93 0.84
N ALA A 19 -4.95 11.88 1.15
CA ALA A 19 -3.94 11.39 0.22
C ALA A 19 -4.18 9.89 -0.04
N PRO A 20 -4.06 9.41 -1.30
CA PRO A 20 -4.28 8.00 -1.61
C PRO A 20 -3.42 7.05 -0.78
N LYS A 21 -2.15 7.37 -0.50
CA LYS A 21 -1.29 6.59 0.42
C LYS A 21 -1.83 6.48 1.83
N ALA A 22 -2.42 7.54 2.37
CA ALA A 22 -2.97 7.51 3.72
C ALA A 22 -4.23 6.63 3.78
N ILE A 23 -5.05 6.69 2.72
CA ILE A 23 -6.23 5.82 2.55
C ILE A 23 -5.78 4.36 2.41
N LEU A 24 -4.83 4.08 1.52
CA LEU A 24 -4.27 2.75 1.32
C LEU A 24 -3.63 2.20 2.60
N ALA A 25 -2.89 3.03 3.33
CA ALA A 25 -2.30 2.65 4.62
C ALA A 25 -3.36 2.25 5.65
N ASP A 26 -4.49 2.96 5.71
CA ASP A 26 -5.59 2.63 6.62
C ASP A 26 -6.32 1.35 6.18
N LEU A 27 -6.57 1.20 4.88
CA LEU A 27 -7.18 0.01 4.27
C LEU A 27 -6.34 -1.25 4.55
N VAL A 28 -5.07 -1.22 4.16
CA VAL A 28 -4.10 -2.31 4.34
C VAL A 28 -3.82 -2.60 5.81
N PHE A 29 -3.99 -1.61 6.70
CA PHE A 29 -3.86 -1.82 8.14
C PHE A 29 -4.97 -2.73 8.70
N HIS A 30 -6.20 -2.60 8.20
CA HIS A 30 -7.32 -3.46 8.59
C HIS A 30 -7.26 -4.84 7.93
N GLU A 31 -6.55 -4.97 6.81
CA GLU A 31 -6.33 -6.26 6.17
C GLU A 31 -5.29 -7.12 6.89
N THR A 32 -5.76 -8.24 7.43
CA THR A 32 -4.90 -9.19 8.13
C THR A 32 -4.08 -10.04 7.15
N ASN A 33 -4.62 -10.29 5.95
CA ASN A 33 -4.02 -11.14 4.92
C ASN A 33 -2.99 -10.40 4.03
N PHE A 34 -2.86 -9.07 4.18
CA PHE A 34 -1.92 -8.30 3.38
C PHE A 34 -0.47 -8.78 3.59
N PRO A 35 0.35 -8.94 2.53
CA PRO A 35 1.73 -9.37 2.65
C PRO A 35 2.59 -8.28 3.32
N LYS A 36 2.80 -8.37 4.64
CA LYS A 36 3.51 -7.34 5.44
C LYS A 36 5.04 -7.38 5.30
N HIS A 37 5.57 -8.47 4.77
CA HIS A 37 7.00 -8.75 4.69
C HIS A 37 7.54 -8.80 3.25
N THR A 38 6.78 -8.26 2.29
CA THR A 38 7.21 -8.15 0.90
C THR A 38 7.58 -6.72 0.53
N ASP A 39 8.54 -6.59 -0.39
CA ASP A 39 8.86 -5.39 -1.14
C ASP A 39 8.70 -5.61 -2.66
N ASP A 40 8.06 -6.70 -3.06
CA ASP A 40 7.80 -7.05 -4.45
C ASP A 40 6.51 -6.36 -4.95
N PHE A 41 6.65 -5.64 -6.07
CA PHE A 41 5.53 -4.96 -6.72
C PHE A 41 4.47 -5.95 -7.19
N ASP A 42 4.90 -7.05 -7.82
CA ASP A 42 3.98 -8.01 -8.42
C ASP A 42 3.17 -8.72 -7.34
N GLU A 43 3.75 -8.98 -6.18
CA GLU A 43 3.05 -9.59 -5.05
C GLU A 43 2.00 -8.66 -4.45
N VAL A 44 2.34 -7.39 -4.23
CA VAL A 44 1.41 -6.39 -3.68
C VAL A 44 0.32 -6.04 -4.70
N SER A 45 0.69 -5.84 -5.97
CA SER A 45 -0.24 -5.54 -7.06
C SER A 45 -1.26 -6.67 -7.22
N ARG A 46 -0.78 -7.92 -7.29
CA ARG A 46 -1.67 -9.09 -7.38
C ARG A 46 -2.61 -9.18 -6.18
N TYR A 47 -2.13 -8.92 -4.96
CA TYR A 47 -3.00 -8.88 -3.77
C TYR A 47 -4.09 -7.82 -3.92
N LEU A 48 -3.75 -6.60 -4.36
CA LEU A 48 -4.73 -5.52 -4.53
C LEU A 48 -5.74 -5.82 -5.65
N GLU A 49 -5.31 -6.46 -6.73
CA GLU A 49 -6.16 -6.92 -7.83
C GLU A 49 -7.08 -8.09 -7.43
N GLU A 50 -6.59 -9.06 -6.67
CA GLU A 50 -7.38 -10.21 -6.18
C GLU A 50 -8.37 -9.79 -5.10
N HIS A 51 -8.00 -8.81 -4.27
CA HIS A 51 -8.84 -8.25 -3.23
C HIS A 51 -9.60 -6.99 -3.71
N ALA A 52 -10.00 -6.96 -4.99
CA ALA A 52 -10.71 -5.86 -5.68
C ALA A 52 -12.00 -5.31 -5.02
N ASP A 53 -12.37 -5.79 -3.83
CA ASP A 53 -13.29 -5.08 -2.92
C ASP A 53 -12.70 -3.75 -2.43
N PHE A 54 -11.38 -3.56 -2.57
CA PHE A 54 -10.80 -2.23 -2.51
C PHE A 54 -11.35 -1.39 -3.66
N SER A 55 -12.27 -0.48 -3.34
CA SER A 55 -12.65 0.65 -4.21
C SER A 55 -11.49 1.66 -4.34
N PHE A 56 -10.26 1.16 -4.43
CA PHE A 56 -9.02 1.89 -4.53
C PHE A 56 -8.56 1.86 -5.99
N ASN A 57 -8.03 2.99 -6.47
CA ASN A 57 -7.59 3.10 -7.84
C ASN A 57 -6.17 2.54 -7.99
N LEU A 58 -5.97 1.58 -8.89
CA LEU A 58 -4.62 1.04 -9.18
C LEU A 58 -3.66 2.13 -9.70
N SER A 59 -4.15 3.15 -10.40
CA SER A 59 -3.31 4.29 -10.80
C SER A 59 -2.80 5.10 -9.61
N ASP A 60 -3.56 5.16 -8.51
CA ASP A 60 -3.07 5.77 -7.28
C ASP A 60 -2.04 4.86 -6.60
N PHE A 61 -2.19 3.53 -6.70
CA PHE A 61 -1.19 2.58 -6.19
C PHE A 61 0.16 2.75 -6.89
N ASP A 62 0.18 2.87 -8.22
CA ASP A 62 1.40 3.07 -8.98
C ASP A 62 2.18 4.30 -8.50
N ALA A 63 1.49 5.43 -8.29
CA ALA A 63 2.11 6.64 -7.76
C ALA A 63 2.70 6.45 -6.35
N ILE A 64 1.98 5.73 -5.48
CA ILE A 64 2.46 5.41 -4.13
C ILE A 64 3.69 4.50 -4.18
N TRP A 65 3.70 3.56 -5.11
CA TRP A 65 4.81 2.64 -5.31
C TRP A 65 6.07 3.37 -5.79
N GLU A 66 5.93 4.32 -6.72
CA GLU A 66 7.03 5.18 -7.14
C GLU A 66 7.60 5.99 -5.97
N GLU A 67 6.74 6.56 -5.10
CA GLU A 67 7.19 7.25 -3.88
C GLU A 67 7.98 6.31 -2.96
N TYR A 68 7.50 5.07 -2.77
CA TYR A 68 8.21 4.05 -2.00
C TYR A 68 9.56 3.68 -2.64
N GLN A 69 9.64 3.57 -3.96
CA GLN A 69 10.89 3.26 -4.65
C GLN A 69 11.92 4.40 -4.55
N ALA A 70 11.45 5.65 -4.49
CA ALA A 70 12.28 6.84 -4.35
C ALA A 70 12.76 7.10 -2.91
N HIS A 71 12.23 6.39 -1.92
CA HIS A 71 12.52 6.55 -0.48
C HIS A 71 13.58 5.55 0.02
#